data_AF-A0A383AFJ6-F1
#
_entry.id   AF-A0A383AFJ6-F1
#
_cell.length_a   1.000
_cell.length_b   1.000
_cell.length_c   1.000
_cell.angle_alpha   90.00
_cell.angle_beta   90.00
_cell.angle_gamma   90.00
#
_symmetry.space_group_name_H-M   'P 1'
#
loop_
_entity.id
_entity.type
_entity.pdbx_description
1 polymer ?
#
loop_
_entity_poly.entity_id
_entity_poly.type
_entity_poly.pdbx_seq_one_letter_code
_entity_poly.pdbx_strand_id
1 'polypeptide(L)'
;MIARDVFYIRLKGMELQAERIMDPSLKTRPLAIISSPRPNGTILSLSPEAEEDGLFHGMKVSVVRKMSHGVQLLPYNRSLYARVNQYIYKSISMFTPTVEPEGFDGFYLDMKGMRAIRGDM
;
A
#
# COMPACT_ATOMS: atom_id res chain seq x y z
N MET A 1 8.71 35.99 -0.59
CA MET A 1 8.15 34.72 -1.11
C MET A 1 7.62 33.93 0.06
N ILE A 2 6.30 33.68 0.12
CA ILE A 2 5.74 32.72 1.08
C ILE A 2 6.06 31.34 0.49
N ALA A 3 6.91 30.57 1.16
CA ALA A 3 7.18 29.19 0.75
C ALA A 3 5.86 28.43 0.70
N ARG A 4 5.62 27.69 -0.39
CA ARG A 4 4.52 26.74 -0.47
C ARG A 4 5.03 25.45 0.16
N ASP A 5 4.63 25.21 1.39
CA ASP A 5 4.98 23.98 2.10
C ASP A 5 3.95 22.91 1.73
N VAL A 6 4.18 22.22 0.61
CA VAL A 6 3.34 21.10 0.17
C VAL A 6 4.06 19.81 0.49
N PHE A 7 3.43 18.95 1.28
CA PHE A 7 3.99 17.64 1.63
C PHE A 7 3.30 16.57 0.79
N TYR A 8 4.07 15.57 0.38
CA TYR A 8 3.53 14.38 -0.26
C TYR A 8 3.84 13.16 0.60
N ILE A 9 2.79 12.45 1.01
CA ILE A 9 2.89 11.22 1.79
C ILE A 9 2.55 10.06 0.87
N ARG A 10 3.43 9.04 0.85
CA ARG A 10 3.20 7.79 0.13
C ARG A 10 3.33 6.59 1.04
N LEU A 11 2.30 5.75 1.06
CA LEU A 11 2.21 4.54 1.87
C LEU A 11 2.74 3.34 1.10
N LYS A 12 4.02 3.01 1.28
CA LYS A 12 4.62 1.85 0.61
C LYS A 12 3.97 0.55 1.07
N GLY A 13 3.47 -0.24 0.11
CA GLY A 13 2.96 -1.59 0.36
C GLY A 13 1.70 -1.63 1.22
N MET A 14 0.82 -0.63 1.11
CA MET A 14 -0.40 -0.50 1.92
C MET A 14 -1.25 -1.79 1.91
N GLU A 15 -1.42 -2.42 0.74
CA GLU A 15 -2.22 -3.64 0.59
C GLU A 15 -1.63 -4.80 1.40
N LEU A 16 -0.31 -5.01 1.30
CA LEU A 16 0.38 -6.08 2.01
C LEU A 16 0.35 -5.87 3.53
N GLN A 17 0.55 -4.62 3.96
CA GLN A 17 0.48 -4.25 5.37
C GLN A 17 -0.94 -4.45 5.92
N ALA A 18 -1.97 -4.06 5.15
CA ALA A 18 -3.35 -4.28 5.53
C ALA A 18 -3.66 -5.77 5.73
N GLU A 19 -3.27 -6.63 4.78
CA GLU A 19 -3.48 -8.08 4.91
C GLU A 19 -2.69 -8.67 6.10
N ARG A 20 -1.44 -8.23 6.34
CA ARG A 20 -0.63 -8.67 7.50
C ARG A 20 -1.15 -8.18 8.86
N ILE A 21 -1.85 -7.04 8.89
CA ILE A 21 -2.54 -6.56 10.10
C ILE A 21 -3.77 -7.42 10.37
N MET A 22 -4.53 -7.78 9.33
CA MET A 22 -5.71 -8.62 9.46
C MET A 22 -5.38 -10.07 9.80
N ASP A 23 -4.30 -10.60 9.24
CA ASP A 23 -3.77 -11.93 9.54
C ASP A 23 -2.27 -11.87 9.86
N PRO A 24 -1.90 -11.83 11.16
CA PRO A 24 -0.51 -11.79 11.59
C PRO A 24 0.32 -13.00 11.17
N SER A 25 -0.30 -14.13 10.79
CA SER A 25 0.42 -15.32 10.33
C SER A 25 1.13 -15.10 8.98
N LEU A 26 0.77 -14.03 8.26
CA LEU A 26 1.35 -13.64 6.96
C LEU A 26 2.63 -12.80 7.06
N LYS A 27 3.07 -12.42 8.28
CA LYS A 27 4.18 -11.46 8.46
C LYS A 27 5.53 -11.93 7.91
N THR A 28 5.80 -13.24 7.93
CA THR A 28 7.09 -13.82 7.52
C THR A 28 6.94 -14.79 6.35
N ARG A 29 5.81 -14.72 5.63
CA ARG A 29 5.51 -15.61 4.51
C ARG A 29 5.58 -14.85 3.19
N PRO A 30 6.07 -15.49 2.10
CA PRO A 30 5.96 -14.94 0.76
C PRO A 30 4.49 -14.71 0.41
N LEU A 31 4.14 -13.47 0.08
CA LEU A 31 2.77 -13.04 -0.16
C LEU A 31 2.68 -12.21 -1.44
N ALA A 32 1.65 -12.45 -2.24
CA ALA A 32 1.33 -11.61 -3.38
C ALA A 32 -0.17 -11.32 -3.48
N ILE A 33 -0.50 -10.06 -3.71
CA ILE A 33 -1.86 -9.60 -4.01
C ILE A 33 -2.07 -9.69 -5.52
N ILE A 34 -3.16 -10.35 -5.93
CA ILE A 34 -3.45 -10.63 -7.33
C ILE A 34 -4.76 -10.01 -7.79
N SER A 35 -4.81 -9.62 -9.07
CA SER A 35 -6.01 -9.04 -9.69
C SER A 35 -7.16 -10.04 -9.80
N SER A 36 -6.86 -11.34 -9.90
CA SER A 36 -7.83 -12.41 -9.99
C SER A 36 -7.18 -13.76 -9.67
N PRO A 37 -7.86 -14.68 -8.96
CA PRO A 37 -7.36 -16.04 -8.70
C PRO A 37 -7.28 -16.91 -9.96
N ARG A 38 -7.87 -16.46 -11.08
CA ARG A 38 -7.86 -17.18 -12.36
C ARG A 38 -6.47 -17.19 -12.98
N PRO A 39 -6.16 -18.13 -13.89
CA PRO A 39 -4.84 -18.25 -14.53
C PRO A 39 -4.36 -17.00 -15.30
N ASN A 40 -5.30 -16.16 -15.74
CA ASN A 40 -5.06 -14.90 -16.45
C ASN A 40 -4.89 -13.68 -15.53
N GLY A 41 -5.11 -13.84 -14.21
CA GLY A 41 -4.81 -12.81 -13.23
C GLY A 41 -3.30 -12.53 -13.16
N THR A 42 -2.96 -11.41 -12.54
CA THR A 42 -1.59 -10.89 -12.43
C THR A 42 -1.29 -10.45 -11.00
N ILE A 43 -0.02 -10.46 -10.62
CA ILE A 43 0.46 -9.84 -9.37
C ILE A 43 0.33 -8.32 -9.48
N LEU A 44 -0.32 -7.72 -8.49
CA LEU A 44 -0.49 -6.28 -8.30
C LEU A 44 0.43 -5.70 -7.22
N SER A 45 0.80 -6.52 -6.24
CA SER A 45 1.72 -6.15 -5.16
C SER A 45 2.29 -7.43 -4.56
N LEU A 46 3.52 -7.41 -4.07
CA LEU A 46 4.17 -8.59 -3.52
C LEU A 46 5.12 -8.22 -2.37
N SER A 47 5.29 -9.15 -1.45
CA SER A 47 6.16 -8.99 -0.30
C SER A 47 7.64 -9.17 -0.68
N PRO A 48 8.58 -8.63 0.10
CA PRO A 48 10.01 -8.81 -0.16
C PRO A 48 10.41 -10.29 -0.25
N GLU A 49 9.82 -11.15 0.59
CA GLU A 49 10.08 -12.59 0.58
C GLU A 49 9.61 -13.25 -0.72
N ALA A 50 8.50 -12.76 -1.31
CA ALA A 50 8.04 -13.21 -2.63
C ALA A 50 8.92 -12.69 -3.78
N GLU A 51 9.52 -11.51 -3.62
CA GLU A 51 10.47 -10.95 -4.59
C GLU A 51 11.79 -11.73 -4.58
N GLU A 52 12.27 -12.11 -3.40
CA GLU A 52 13.44 -13.00 -3.21
C GLU A 52 13.22 -14.39 -3.84
N ASP A 53 11.97 -14.89 -3.84
CA ASP A 53 11.54 -16.10 -4.56
C ASP A 53 11.51 -15.92 -6.10
N GLY A 54 11.87 -14.75 -6.62
CA GLY A 54 11.93 -14.43 -8.05
C GLY A 54 10.59 -14.02 -8.67
N LEU A 55 9.58 -13.72 -7.85
CA LEU A 55 8.31 -13.18 -8.33
C LEU A 55 8.44 -11.68 -8.56
N PHE A 56 7.63 -11.13 -9.47
CA PHE A 56 7.64 -9.70 -9.76
C PHE A 56 6.26 -9.19 -10.17
N HIS A 57 6.08 -7.87 -10.05
CA HIS A 57 4.84 -7.19 -10.40
C HIS A 57 4.42 -7.46 -11.86
N GLY A 58 3.13 -7.75 -12.09
CA GLY A 58 2.59 -8.05 -13.41
C GLY A 58 2.75 -9.52 -13.86
N MET A 59 3.47 -10.35 -13.09
CA MET A 59 3.59 -11.78 -13.39
C MET A 59 2.20 -12.46 -13.36
N LYS A 60 1.93 -13.32 -14.34
CA LYS A 60 0.66 -14.06 -14.42
C LYS A 60 0.54 -15.12 -13.34
N VAL A 61 -0.64 -15.26 -12.75
CA VAL A 61 -0.95 -16.28 -11.73
C VAL A 61 -0.64 -17.70 -12.23
N SER A 62 -0.87 -17.98 -13.52
CA SER A 62 -0.51 -19.27 -14.14
C SER A 62 1.00 -19.57 -14.14
N VAL A 63 1.83 -18.53 -14.20
CA VAL A 63 3.29 -18.64 -14.14
C VAL A 63 3.73 -18.79 -12.68
N VAL A 64 3.21 -17.94 -11.79
CA VAL A 64 3.52 -17.97 -10.35
C VAL A 64 3.25 -19.35 -9.76
N ARG A 65 2.09 -19.94 -10.04
CA ARG A 65 1.70 -21.28 -9.55
C ARG A 65 2.62 -22.41 -10.02
N LYS A 66 3.38 -22.21 -11.11
CA LYS A 66 4.38 -23.17 -11.59
C LYS A 66 5.75 -22.94 -10.97
N MET A 67 6.08 -21.69 -10.65
CA MET A 67 7.40 -21.30 -10.12
C MET A 67 7.49 -21.48 -8.60
N SER A 68 6.45 -21.08 -7.85
CA SER A 68 6.43 -21.16 -6.39
C SER A 68 5.12 -21.75 -5.90
N HIS A 69 5.24 -22.78 -5.05
CA HIS A 69 4.11 -23.40 -4.35
C HIS A 69 3.96 -22.86 -2.91
N GLY A 70 4.97 -22.12 -2.41
CA GLY A 70 4.99 -21.58 -1.05
C GLY A 70 4.41 -20.18 -0.94
N VAL A 71 4.29 -19.45 -2.06
CA VAL A 71 3.72 -18.09 -2.06
C VAL A 71 2.21 -18.12 -1.82
N GLN A 72 1.77 -17.33 -0.85
CA GLN A 72 0.36 -17.09 -0.59
C GLN A 72 -0.16 -16.08 -1.63
N LEU A 73 -1.19 -16.46 -2.38
CA LEU A 73 -1.84 -15.58 -3.35
C LEU A 73 -3.18 -15.09 -2.79
N LEU A 74 -3.31 -13.79 -2.56
CA LEU A 74 -4.53 -13.17 -2.05
C LEU A 74 -5.23 -12.34 -3.14
N PRO A 75 -6.54 -12.52 -3.38
CA PRO A 75 -7.27 -11.67 -4.30
C PRO A 75 -7.32 -10.22 -3.80
N TYR A 76 -7.41 -9.26 -4.73
CA TYR A 76 -7.48 -7.84 -4.37
C TYR A 76 -8.71 -7.51 -3.49
N ASN A 77 -8.46 -7.14 -2.23
CA ASN A 77 -9.50 -6.85 -1.25
C ASN A 77 -9.88 -5.36 -1.23
N ARG A 78 -10.66 -4.93 -2.23
CA ARG A 78 -11.05 -3.51 -2.39
C ARG A 78 -11.72 -2.91 -1.15
N SER A 79 -12.54 -3.70 -0.45
CA SER A 79 -13.26 -3.23 0.75
C SER A 79 -12.31 -2.94 1.91
N LEU A 80 -11.38 -3.87 2.19
CA LEU A 80 -10.36 -3.67 3.22
C LEU A 80 -9.49 -2.45 2.91
N TYR A 81 -8.98 -2.36 1.68
CA TYR A 81 -8.06 -1.28 1.30
C TYR A 81 -8.75 0.09 1.31
N ALA A 82 -10.02 0.16 0.91
CA ALA A 82 -10.82 1.38 1.03
C ALA A 82 -11.04 1.81 2.49
N ARG A 83 -11.29 0.86 3.40
CA ARG A 83 -11.42 1.16 4.84
C ARG A 83 -10.11 1.68 5.44
N VAL A 84 -8.99 1.06 5.08
CA VAL A 84 -7.66 1.50 5.52
C VAL A 84 -7.35 2.89 4.99
N ASN A 85 -7.54 3.13 3.68
CA ASN A 85 -7.35 4.44 3.06
C ASN A 85 -8.23 5.50 3.73
N GLN A 86 -9.51 5.23 3.98
CA GLN A 86 -10.41 6.18 4.64
C GLN A 86 -9.96 6.51 6.07
N TYR A 87 -9.46 5.52 6.81
CA TYR A 87 -8.91 5.74 8.14
C TYR A 87 -7.67 6.64 8.11
N ILE A 88 -6.77 6.40 7.15
CA ILE A 88 -5.55 7.19 6.98
C ILE A 88 -5.89 8.61 6.53
N TYR A 89 -6.79 8.77 5.56
CA TYR A 89 -7.27 10.07 5.13
C TYR A 89 -7.81 10.88 6.30
N LYS A 90 -8.73 10.31 7.09
CA LYS A 90 -9.26 10.97 8.30
C LYS A 90 -8.16 11.36 9.28
N SER A 91 -7.15 10.51 9.44
CA SER A 91 -6.03 10.78 10.34
C SER A 91 -5.15 11.93 9.84
N ILE A 92 -4.86 11.97 8.55
CA ILE A 92 -4.08 13.04 7.91
C ILE A 92 -4.85 14.37 7.94
N SER A 93 -6.17 14.34 7.70
CA SER A 93 -7.04 15.54 7.75
C SER A 93 -7.09 16.21 9.13
N MET A 94 -6.58 15.57 10.19
CA MET A 94 -6.42 16.23 11.49
C MET A 94 -5.26 17.24 11.52
N PHE A 95 -4.28 17.11 10.60
CA PHE A 95 -3.07 17.94 10.58
C PHE A 95 -3.15 19.12 9.62
N THR A 96 -4.02 19.04 8.60
CA THR A 96 -4.26 20.13 7.65
C THR A 96 -5.71 20.06 7.14
N PRO A 97 -6.38 21.21 6.92
CA PRO A 97 -7.71 21.23 6.31
C PRO A 97 -7.70 20.80 4.84
N THR A 98 -6.55 20.83 4.16
CA THR A 98 -6.45 20.59 2.71
C THR A 98 -5.63 19.34 2.43
N VAL A 99 -6.30 18.27 2.04
CA VAL A 99 -5.70 16.98 1.67
C VAL A 99 -6.27 16.54 0.32
N GLU A 100 -5.38 16.25 -0.63
CA GLU A 100 -5.73 15.72 -1.96
C GLU A 100 -5.19 14.29 -2.11
N PRO A 101 -6.06 13.27 -2.14
CA PRO A 101 -5.65 11.89 -2.36
C PRO A 101 -5.17 11.63 -3.80
N GLU A 102 -4.11 10.84 -3.94
CA GLU A 102 -3.61 10.30 -5.21
C GLU A 102 -3.69 8.77 -5.13
N GLY A 103 -4.74 8.19 -5.71
CA GLY A 103 -4.98 6.75 -5.66
C GLY A 103 -5.33 6.24 -4.26
N PHE A 104 -4.79 5.09 -3.87
CA PHE A 104 -5.05 4.45 -2.57
C PHE A 104 -3.93 4.69 -1.53
N ASP A 105 -2.71 5.00 -1.97
CA ASP A 105 -1.52 5.09 -1.11
C ASP A 105 -0.89 6.49 -1.06
N GLY A 106 -1.32 7.44 -1.90
CA GLY A 106 -0.74 8.78 -2.00
C GLY A 106 -1.64 9.89 -1.46
N PHE A 107 -1.04 10.91 -0.84
CA PHE A 107 -1.74 12.11 -0.35
C PHE A 107 -0.86 13.36 -0.48
N TYR A 108 -1.37 14.41 -1.11
CA TYR A 108 -0.82 15.76 -1.06
C TYR A 108 -1.46 16.55 0.07
N LEU A 109 -0.64 17.27 0.83
CA LEU A 109 -1.05 18.06 1.98
C LEU A 109 -0.57 19.50 1.77
N ASP A 110 -1.48 20.47 1.81
CA ASP A 110 -1.09 21.88 1.88
C ASP A 110 -0.86 22.27 3.34
N MET A 111 0.39 22.56 3.69
CA MET A 111 0.78 22.94 5.05
C MET A 111 0.88 24.46 5.21
N LYS A 112 0.43 25.25 4.23
CA LYS A 112 0.49 26.71 4.30
C LYS A 112 -0.27 27.23 5.52
N GLY A 113 0.43 27.99 6.36
CA GLY A 113 -0.15 28.58 7.57
C GLY A 113 -0.31 27.60 8.73
N MET A 114 -0.01 26.31 8.53
CA MET A 114 0.14 25.36 9.62
C MET A 114 1.46 25.67 10.33
N ARG A 115 1.38 26.17 11.57
CA ARG A 115 2.58 26.39 12.40
C ARG A 115 3.21 25.04 12.65
N ALA A 116 4.34 24.78 12.00
CA ALA A 116 5.15 23.61 12.28
C ALA A 116 5.43 23.56 13.80
N ILE A 117 5.09 22.45 14.45
CA ILE A 117 5.88 21.98 15.60
C ILE A 117 7.20 21.54 14.98
N ARG A 118 8.03 22.53 14.66
CA ARG A 118 9.35 22.32 14.11
C ARG A 118 10.18 21.84 15.30
N GLY A 119 10.31 20.52 15.42
CA GLY A 119 11.35 19.96 16.27
C GLY A 119 12.67 20.32 15.60
N ASP A 120 13.32 21.37 16.09
CA ASP A 120 14.71 21.64 15.75
C ASP A 120 15.56 20.47 16.26
N MET A 121 16.13 19.72 15.33
CA MET A 121 17.35 18.92 15.51
C MET A 121 18.20 19.05 14.26
#